data_AF-A0A6C8H541-F1
#
_entry.id   AF-A0A6C8H541-F1
#
_cell.length_a   1.000
_cell.length_b   1.000
_cell.length_c   1.000
_cell.angle_alpha   90.00
_cell.angle_beta   90.00
_cell.angle_gamma   90.00
#
_symmetry.space_group_name_H-M   'P 1'
#
loop_
_entity.id
_entity.type
_entity.pdbx_description
1 polymer ?
#
loop_
_entity_poly.entity_id
_entity_poly.type
_entity_poly.pdbx_seq_one_letter_code
_entity_poly.pdbx_strand_id
1 'polypeptide(L)'
;MAALLGITVKGEIEPLVPWGELSMPVPGLELASWIEARLGRKPLWCGDTGPENVQRVAWCTGGGQSFIDSAARFGVDAFITGEVSEQTIHSAREQGLHFYAAGHHATERGGIRALSEWLNENTALDVTFIDIPNPA
;
A
#
# COMPACT_ATOMS: atom_id res chain seq x y z
N MET A 1 6.73 1.30 2.50
CA MET A 1 5.34 0.86 2.73
C MET A 1 5.25 -0.21 3.82
N ALA A 2 5.80 -1.41 3.61
CA ALA A 2 5.65 -2.55 4.53
C ALA A 2 5.97 -2.22 6.00
N ALA A 3 7.15 -1.65 6.27
CA ALA A 3 7.55 -1.25 7.61
C ALA A 3 6.60 -0.21 8.25
N LEU A 4 6.12 0.76 7.46
CA LEU A 4 5.20 1.79 7.93
C LEU A 4 3.83 1.23 8.32
N LEU A 5 3.35 0.22 7.58
CA LEU A 5 2.05 -0.41 7.81
C LEU A 5 2.13 -1.64 8.73
N GLY A 6 3.33 -2.06 9.17
CA GLY A 6 3.51 -3.24 10.01
C GLY A 6 3.32 -4.57 9.28
N ILE A 7 3.59 -4.59 7.97
CA ILE A 7 3.48 -5.80 7.14
C ILE A 7 4.82 -6.53 7.14
N THR A 8 4.79 -7.82 7.48
CA THR A 8 5.96 -8.70 7.37
C THR A 8 6.06 -9.22 5.93
N VAL A 9 7.05 -8.76 5.17
CA VAL A 9 7.27 -9.18 3.79
C VAL A 9 7.58 -10.68 3.74
N LYS A 10 6.92 -11.42 2.84
CA LYS A 10 7.09 -12.87 2.66
C LYS A 10 7.65 -13.24 1.29
N GLY A 11 7.52 -12.35 0.30
CA GLY A 11 8.06 -12.54 -1.04
C GLY A 11 7.52 -11.50 -2.01
N GLU A 12 7.57 -11.82 -3.29
CA GLU A 12 7.04 -11.01 -4.38
C GLU A 12 6.15 -11.87 -5.29
N ILE A 13 5.07 -11.26 -5.78
CA ILE A 13 4.14 -11.88 -6.74
C ILE A 13 4.70 -11.70 -8.16
N GLU A 14 5.10 -10.47 -8.45
CA GLU A 14 5.70 -10.00 -9.69
C GLU A 14 6.69 -8.87 -9.36
N PRO A 15 7.56 -8.45 -10.31
CA PRO A 15 8.38 -7.27 -10.11
C PRO A 15 7.54 -6.08 -9.67
N LEU A 16 7.97 -5.39 -8.60
CA LEU A 16 7.28 -4.25 -7.96
C LEU A 16 6.02 -4.59 -7.14
N VAL A 17 5.62 -5.86 -7.06
CA VAL A 17 4.44 -6.31 -6.30
C VAL A 17 4.86 -7.27 -5.18
N PRO A 18 5.50 -6.77 -4.10
CA PRO A 18 5.72 -7.56 -2.90
C PRO A 18 4.40 -7.97 -2.26
N TRP A 19 4.45 -9.07 -1.51
CA TRP A 19 3.37 -9.49 -0.62
C TRP A 19 3.90 -9.87 0.76
N GLY A 20 3.00 -9.87 1.72
CA GLY A 20 3.32 -10.18 3.10
C GLY A 20 2.08 -10.37 3.94
N GLU A 21 2.30 -10.43 5.25
CA GLU A 21 1.24 -10.65 6.22
C GLU A 21 1.26 -9.58 7.31
N LEU A 22 0.08 -9.11 7.67
CA LEU A 22 -0.11 -8.35 8.90
C LEU A 22 0.13 -9.27 10.10
N SER A 23 0.92 -8.78 11.06
CA SER A 23 1.20 -9.54 12.30
C SER A 23 -0.05 -9.80 13.14
N MET A 24 -1.05 -8.90 13.03
CA MET A 24 -2.37 -9.04 13.61
C MET A 24 -3.40 -8.83 12.50
N PRO A 25 -4.16 -9.88 12.11
CA PRO A 25 -5.26 -9.73 11.18
C PRO A 25 -6.31 -8.76 11.72
N VAL A 26 -6.81 -7.88 10.87
CA VAL A 26 -7.81 -6.85 11.24
C VAL A 26 -8.91 -6.76 10.19
N PRO A 27 -10.12 -6.30 10.56
CA PRO A 27 -11.18 -6.02 9.60
C PRO A 27 -10.78 -4.99 8.55
N GLY A 28 -11.35 -5.09 7.34
CA GLY A 28 -11.02 -4.20 6.23
C GLY A 28 -11.20 -2.70 6.54
N LEU A 29 -12.20 -2.33 7.33
CA LEU A 29 -12.42 -0.95 7.78
C LEU A 29 -11.31 -0.47 8.73
N GLU A 30 -10.88 -1.33 9.65
CA GLU A 30 -9.80 -1.01 10.59
C GLU A 30 -8.48 -0.82 9.87
N LEU A 31 -8.20 -1.63 8.83
CA LEU A 31 -7.04 -1.42 7.98
C LEU A 31 -7.11 -0.08 7.23
N ALA A 32 -8.29 0.35 6.78
CA ALA A 32 -8.47 1.67 6.17
C ALA A 32 -8.07 2.80 7.14
N SER A 33 -8.56 2.74 8.38
CA SER A 33 -8.22 3.70 9.44
C SER A 33 -6.74 3.64 9.84
N TRP A 34 -6.14 2.46 9.84
CA TRP A 34 -4.71 2.28 10.08
C TRP A 34 -3.86 2.95 9.00
N ILE A 35 -4.20 2.72 7.73
CA ILE A 35 -3.54 3.37 6.57
C ILE A 35 -3.68 4.89 6.68
N GLU A 36 -4.87 5.39 7.01
CA GLU A 36 -5.12 6.83 7.19
C GLU A 36 -4.22 7.44 8.28
N ALA A 37 -4.15 6.80 9.46
CA ALA A 37 -3.33 7.28 10.57
C ALA A 37 -1.83 7.27 10.25
N ARG A 38 -1.35 6.31 9.45
CA ARG A 38 0.07 6.18 9.11
C ARG A 38 0.52 7.06 7.94
N LEU A 39 -0.37 7.37 7.02
CA LEU A 39 -0.07 8.20 5.83
C LEU A 39 -0.55 9.64 5.96
N GLY A 40 -1.43 9.94 6.91
CA GLY A 40 -2.06 11.25 7.06
C GLY A 40 -3.04 11.58 5.92
N ARG A 41 -3.58 10.55 5.25
CA ARG A 41 -4.52 10.69 4.13
C ARG A 41 -5.54 9.57 4.18
N LYS A 42 -6.82 9.92 4.16
CA LYS A 42 -7.91 8.94 4.05
C LYS A 42 -7.81 8.17 2.73
N PRO A 43 -7.68 6.84 2.75
CA PRO A 43 -7.67 6.06 1.51
C PRO A 43 -9.09 5.94 0.93
N LEU A 44 -9.18 5.74 -0.38
CA LEU A 44 -10.38 5.12 -0.94
C LEU A 44 -10.33 3.64 -0.57
N TRP A 45 -11.38 3.14 0.06
CA TRP A 45 -11.53 1.75 0.43
C TRP A 45 -12.73 1.14 -0.29
N CYS A 46 -12.51 0.01 -0.97
CA CYS A 46 -13.56 -0.85 -1.48
C CYS A 46 -13.39 -2.23 -0.83
N GLY A 47 -14.44 -2.71 -0.16
CA GLY A 47 -14.40 -3.94 0.62
C GLY A 47 -15.69 -4.74 0.54
N ASP A 48 -16.51 -4.49 -0.48
CA ASP A 48 -17.90 -4.97 -0.59
C ASP A 48 -18.01 -6.50 -0.50
N THR A 49 -16.99 -7.22 -1.00
CA THR A 49 -16.90 -8.68 -1.03
C THR A 49 -15.60 -9.23 -0.44
N GLY A 50 -14.82 -8.37 0.22
CA GLY A 50 -13.56 -8.77 0.86
C GLY A 50 -13.78 -9.69 2.06
N PRO A 51 -12.74 -10.43 2.50
CA PRO A 51 -12.84 -11.30 3.67
C PRO A 51 -13.07 -10.51 4.97
N GLU A 52 -13.64 -11.15 5.99
CA GLU A 52 -13.93 -10.48 7.28
C GLU A 52 -12.68 -9.89 7.93
N ASN A 53 -11.55 -10.60 7.84
CA ASN A 53 -10.26 -10.16 8.35
C ASN A 53 -9.20 -10.19 7.24
N VAL A 54 -8.38 -9.15 7.19
CA VAL A 54 -7.24 -9.02 6.28
C VAL A 54 -5.98 -9.49 6.99
N GLN A 55 -5.31 -10.50 6.43
CA GLN A 55 -4.00 -10.94 6.88
C GLN A 55 -2.98 -10.82 5.75
N ARG A 56 -3.25 -11.44 4.60
CA ARG A 56 -2.35 -11.48 3.45
C ARG A 56 -2.58 -10.25 2.57
N VAL A 57 -1.52 -9.47 2.37
CA VAL A 57 -1.59 -8.19 1.66
C VAL A 57 -0.54 -8.16 0.57
N ALA A 58 -0.93 -7.70 -0.61
CA ALA A 58 0.00 -7.27 -1.66
C ALA A 58 -0.09 -5.76 -1.87
N TRP A 59 0.98 -5.14 -2.35
CA TRP A 59 0.97 -3.72 -2.60
C TRP A 59 1.94 -3.31 -3.71
N CYS A 60 1.65 -2.16 -4.33
CA CYS A 60 2.56 -1.43 -5.21
C CYS A 60 2.33 0.06 -4.96
N THR A 61 3.36 0.84 -4.60
CA THR A 61 3.21 2.30 -4.37
C THR A 61 2.86 3.03 -5.67
N GLY A 62 2.34 4.25 -5.58
CA GLY A 62 2.07 5.08 -6.75
C GLY A 62 0.93 4.54 -7.63
N GLY A 63 1.14 4.55 -8.95
CA GLY A 63 0.17 4.15 -9.97
C GLY A 63 -0.01 2.64 -10.19
N GLY A 64 0.07 1.82 -9.13
CA GLY A 64 0.08 0.35 -9.20
C GLY A 64 -1.26 -0.36 -9.39
N GLN A 65 -2.34 0.38 -9.68
CA GLN A 65 -3.71 -0.18 -9.76
C GLN A 65 -3.90 -1.34 -10.74
N SER A 66 -3.10 -1.44 -11.80
CA SER A 66 -3.17 -2.51 -12.79
C SER A 66 -2.71 -3.87 -12.25
N PHE A 67 -2.00 -3.90 -11.11
CA PHE A 67 -1.52 -5.14 -10.50
C PHE A 67 -2.59 -5.86 -9.66
N ILE A 68 -3.78 -5.28 -9.47
CA ILE A 68 -4.84 -5.86 -8.65
C ILE A 68 -5.21 -7.28 -9.09
N ASP A 69 -5.35 -7.52 -10.40
CA ASP A 69 -5.73 -8.84 -10.92
C ASP A 69 -4.63 -9.89 -10.69
N SER A 70 -3.35 -9.47 -10.71
CA SER A 70 -2.23 -10.36 -10.39
C SER A 70 -2.23 -10.71 -8.91
N ALA A 71 -2.40 -9.69 -8.05
CA ALA A 71 -2.50 -9.88 -6.61
C ALA A 71 -3.67 -10.79 -6.22
N ALA A 72 -4.83 -10.61 -6.86
CA ALA A 72 -6.00 -11.45 -6.63
C ALA A 72 -5.79 -12.90 -7.06
N ARG A 73 -5.19 -13.14 -8.24
CA ARG A 73 -4.85 -14.49 -8.72
C ARG A 73 -3.87 -15.21 -7.79
N PHE A 74 -2.99 -14.47 -7.14
CA PHE A 74 -2.09 -15.00 -6.11
C PHE A 74 -2.84 -15.38 -4.81
N GLY A 75 -4.01 -14.80 -4.57
CA GLY A 75 -4.87 -15.11 -3.43
C GLY A 75 -4.52 -14.29 -2.19
N VAL A 76 -4.52 -12.96 -2.32
CA VAL A 76 -4.40 -12.02 -1.19
C VAL A 76 -5.77 -11.58 -0.66
N ASP A 77 -5.82 -11.18 0.61
CA ASP A 77 -7.03 -10.64 1.25
C ASP A 77 -7.21 -9.14 0.91
N ALA A 78 -6.11 -8.45 0.66
CA ALA A 78 -6.11 -7.03 0.32
C ALA A 78 -5.01 -6.64 -0.68
N PHE A 79 -5.33 -5.64 -1.51
CA PHE A 79 -4.39 -4.96 -2.39
C PHE A 79 -4.33 -3.46 -2.09
N ILE A 80 -3.11 -2.93 -1.88
CA ILE A 80 -2.86 -1.53 -1.56
C ILE A 80 -2.04 -0.87 -2.67
N THR A 81 -2.51 0.28 -3.15
CA THR A 81 -1.79 1.12 -4.12
C THR A 81 -1.98 2.60 -3.83
N GLY A 82 -1.36 3.50 -4.60
CA GLY A 82 -1.58 4.93 -4.52
C GLY A 82 -2.86 5.38 -5.24
N GLU A 83 -2.98 5.04 -6.52
CA GLU A 83 -4.06 5.50 -7.40
C GLU A 83 -5.18 4.46 -7.60
N VAL A 84 -6.29 4.89 -8.20
CA VAL A 84 -7.42 4.04 -8.57
C VAL A 84 -7.86 4.34 -10.01
N SER A 85 -8.29 3.31 -10.73
CA SER A 85 -9.00 3.43 -12.01
C SER A 85 -10.38 2.78 -11.92
N GLU A 86 -11.25 3.05 -12.90
CA GLU A 86 -12.64 2.56 -12.91
C GLU A 86 -12.71 1.03 -12.75
N GLN A 87 -11.91 0.31 -13.54
CA GLN A 87 -11.85 -1.14 -13.55
C GLN A 87 -11.39 -1.74 -12.23
N THR A 88 -10.60 -1.00 -11.45
CA THR A 88 -9.99 -1.48 -10.20
C THR A 88 -11.06 -1.81 -9.15
N ILE A 89 -12.17 -1.06 -9.14
CA ILE A 89 -13.29 -1.32 -8.23
C ILE A 89 -14.01 -2.62 -8.59
N HIS A 90 -14.19 -2.89 -9.89
CA HIS A 90 -14.81 -4.13 -10.35
C HIS A 90 -13.92 -5.33 -10.06
N SER A 91 -12.61 -5.24 -10.31
CA SER A 91 -11.66 -6.30 -9.94
C SER A 91 -11.76 -6.66 -8.45
N ALA A 92 -11.78 -5.66 -7.55
CA ALA A 92 -11.91 -5.90 -6.12
C ALA A 92 -13.22 -6.64 -5.75
N ARG A 93 -14.34 -6.18 -6.31
CA ARG A 93 -15.68 -6.73 -6.07
C ARG A 93 -15.83 -8.15 -6.59
N GLU A 94 -15.42 -8.38 -7.83
CA GLU A 94 -15.60 -9.66 -8.52
C GLU A 94 -14.63 -10.73 -8.00
N GLN A 95 -13.46 -10.33 -7.52
CA GLN A 95 -12.42 -11.25 -7.05
C GLN A 95 -12.38 -11.40 -5.53
N GLY A 96 -13.20 -10.63 -4.78
CA GLY A 96 -13.42 -10.85 -3.35
C GLY A 96 -12.26 -10.40 -2.45
N LEU A 97 -11.68 -9.23 -2.71
CA LEU A 97 -10.57 -8.68 -1.92
C LEU A 97 -10.79 -7.23 -1.53
N HIS A 98 -10.14 -6.79 -0.45
CA HIS A 98 -10.14 -5.39 -0.07
C HIS A 98 -9.17 -4.58 -0.92
N PHE A 99 -9.65 -3.48 -1.49
CA PHE A 99 -8.83 -2.54 -2.25
C PHE A 99 -8.65 -1.21 -1.52
N TYR A 100 -7.42 -0.70 -1.52
CA TYR A 100 -7.06 0.58 -0.93
C TYR A 100 -6.27 1.45 -1.92
N ALA A 101 -6.81 2.63 -2.27
CA ALA A 101 -6.05 3.68 -2.95
C ALA A 101 -5.66 4.78 -1.96
N ALA A 102 -4.42 4.71 -1.50
CA ALA A 102 -3.89 5.47 -0.37
C ALA A 102 -3.15 6.76 -0.78
N GLY A 103 -3.19 7.13 -2.07
CA GLY A 103 -2.59 8.34 -2.65
C GLY A 103 -1.22 8.11 -3.27
N HIS A 104 -1.00 8.61 -4.49
CA HIS A 104 0.27 8.42 -5.20
C HIS A 104 1.41 9.04 -4.42
N HIS A 105 1.30 10.33 -4.12
CA HIS A 105 2.31 11.06 -3.34
C HIS A 105 2.47 10.45 -1.96
N ALA A 106 1.33 10.20 -1.29
CA ALA A 106 1.31 9.71 0.08
C ALA A 106 2.09 8.39 0.24
N THR A 107 2.01 7.50 -0.75
CA THR A 107 2.64 6.17 -0.74
C THR A 107 4.12 6.16 -1.13
N GLU A 108 4.61 7.19 -1.82
CA GLU A 108 5.98 7.22 -2.39
C GLU A 108 7.00 8.04 -1.59
N ARG A 109 6.56 8.87 -0.64
CA ARG A 109 7.46 9.65 0.26
C ARG A 109 8.50 8.79 0.99
N GLY A 110 8.12 7.54 1.30
CA GLY A 110 8.96 6.66 2.13
C GLY A 110 10.31 6.32 1.50
N GLY A 111 10.36 6.16 0.17
CA GLY A 111 11.59 5.76 -0.53
C GLY A 111 12.63 6.87 -0.52
N ILE A 112 12.25 8.07 -0.94
CA ILE A 112 13.17 9.21 -1.02
C ILE A 112 13.59 9.69 0.38
N ARG A 113 12.70 9.64 1.38
CA ARG A 113 13.06 9.94 2.78
C ARG A 113 14.10 8.96 3.32
N ALA A 114 13.91 7.65 3.10
CA ALA A 114 14.86 6.63 3.53
C ALA A 114 16.23 6.79 2.84
N LEU A 115 16.24 7.17 1.55
CA LEU A 115 17.48 7.48 0.86
C LEU A 115 18.18 8.73 1.43
N SER A 116 17.42 9.78 1.75
CA SER A 116 17.96 10.98 2.42
C SER A 116 18.59 10.64 3.77
N GLU A 117 17.93 9.81 4.59
CA GLU A 117 18.49 9.30 5.85
C GLU A 117 19.80 8.54 5.61
N TRP A 118 19.80 7.60 4.66
CA TRP A 118 21.00 6.83 4.30
C TRP A 118 22.17 7.71 3.85
N LEU A 119 21.91 8.74 3.02
CA LEU A 119 22.94 9.65 2.55
C LEU A 119 23.57 10.46 3.68
N ASN A 120 22.77 10.95 4.64
CA ASN A 120 23.30 11.66 5.81
C ASN A 120 24.15 10.74 6.71
N GLU A 121 23.79 9.46 6.82
CA GLU A 121 24.51 8.50 7.67
C GLU A 121 25.80 7.98 7.04
N ASN A 122 25.84 7.85 5.70
CA ASN A 122 26.91 7.13 4.99
C ASN A 122 27.82 8.05 4.18
N THR A 123 27.53 9.35 4.12
CA THR A 123 28.31 10.34 3.36
C THR A 123 28.50 11.63 4.16
N ALA A 124 29.26 12.57 3.62
CA ALA A 124 29.41 13.92 4.21
C ALA A 124 28.41 14.94 3.65
N LEU A 125 27.40 14.49 2.90
CA LEU A 125 26.37 15.36 2.34
C LEU A 125 25.40 15.81 3.43
N ASP A 126 24.98 17.07 3.38
CA ASP A 126 23.86 17.60 4.16
C ASP A 126 22.59 17.49 3.30
N VAL A 127 21.77 16.47 3.57
CA VAL A 127 20.58 16.15 2.76
C VAL A 127 19.32 16.38 3.58
N THR A 128 18.48 17.33 3.13
CA THR A 128 17.17 17.59 3.75
C THR A 128 16.05 17.04 2.87
N PHE A 129 15.21 16.16 3.43
CA PHE A 129 13.95 15.74 2.82
C PHE A 129 12.85 16.79 3.09
N ILE A 130 12.17 17.24 2.03
CA ILE A 130 11.05 18.19 2.11
C ILE A 130 9.80 17.53 1.51
N ASP A 131 8.77 17.32 2.33
CA ASP A 131 7.46 16.87 1.88
C ASP A 131 6.62 18.08 1.44
N ILE A 132 6.41 18.22 0.13
CA ILE A 132 5.50 19.22 -0.43
C ILE A 132 4.19 18.49 -0.77
N PRO A 133 3.06 18.78 -0.09
CA PRO A 133 1.83 18.03 -0.28
C PRO A 133 1.32 18.08 -1.72
N ASN A 134 1.03 16.91 -2.28
CA ASN A 134 0.26 16.74 -3.50
C ASN A 134 -1.04 15.98 -3.18
N PRO A 135 -2.22 16.50 -3.57
CA PRO A 135 -3.50 15.83 -3.30
C PRO A 135 -3.65 14.42 -3.90
N ALA A 136 -2.90 14.11 -4.97
CA ALA A 136 -2.94 12.82 -5.67
C ALA A 136 -2.56 11.64 -4.75
#